data_AF-A0A9X5R0F9-F1
#
_entry.id   AF-A0A9X5R0F9-F1
#
_cell.length_a   1.000
_cell.length_b   1.000
_cell.length_c   1.000
_cell.angle_alpha   90.00
_cell.angle_beta   90.00
_cell.angle_gamma   90.00
#
_symmetry.space_group_name_H-M   'P 1'
#
loop_
_entity.id
_entity.type
_entity.pdbx_description
1 polymer ?
#
loop_
_entity_poly.entity_id
_entity_poly.type
_entity_poly.pdbx_seq_one_letter_code
_entity_poly.pdbx_strand_id
1 'polypeptide(L)'
;MGQDSAAAAIAWGLGARDQVYVVGHSPQEVVRWSPLLGASVIVVPQANATLAELLRDGTSQTTRARVVLIGGATGGLGASTLAAGVAGAAVQMGWSSAVVELDPGGGGLDVLLGAERLEGWRWPELASARGVVSGLTDHLPVMDSVLCVSAGRHPCQVGARARSSVVESLAAETDLVVLDRGQLGDDELVGVPIDCRYDIVSAELRGLLAARARSAEADEVLLRRGPGRRMSSHDVAAVLDRDPLLTVRQDERLARAAEQGEAPWVLASRVWQATCRRVVKKVMSRG
;
A
#
# COMPACT_ATOMS: atom_id res chain seq x y z
N MET A 1 5.68 10.03 28.73
CA MET A 1 4.79 10.45 29.83
C MET A 1 4.61 11.96 29.78
N GLY A 2 3.41 12.47 30.04
CA GLY A 2 3.16 13.92 30.12
C GLY A 2 3.82 14.56 31.35
N GLN A 3 4.23 15.82 31.24
CA GLN A 3 4.84 16.59 32.33
C GLN A 3 3.93 16.67 33.59
N ASP A 4 2.62 16.64 33.41
CA ASP A 4 1.59 16.63 34.46
C ASP A 4 1.60 15.36 35.32
N SER A 5 2.06 14.25 34.75
CA SER A 5 2.11 12.94 35.39
C SER A 5 3.48 12.63 36.01
N ALA A 6 4.49 13.48 35.77
CA ALA A 6 5.87 13.26 36.21
C ALA A 6 6.03 13.21 37.74
N ALA A 7 5.28 14.04 38.47
CA ALA A 7 5.31 14.05 39.93
C ALA A 7 4.74 12.75 40.53
N ALA A 8 3.66 12.20 39.95
CA ALA A 8 3.07 10.94 40.38
C ALA A 8 4.00 9.75 40.09
N ALA A 9 4.70 9.76 38.96
CA ALA A 9 5.67 8.73 38.60
C ALA A 9 6.85 8.65 39.58
N ILE A 10 7.32 9.80 40.07
CA ILE A 10 8.35 9.88 41.11
C ILE A 10 7.79 9.35 42.44
N ALA A 11 6.59 9.78 42.82
CA ALA A 11 5.95 9.33 44.05
C ALA A 11 5.70 7.81 44.08
N TRP A 12 5.50 7.19 42.92
CA TRP A 12 5.33 5.74 42.79
C TRP A 12 6.64 4.95 42.68
N GLY A 13 7.80 5.61 42.73
CA GLY A 13 9.09 4.93 42.76
C GLY A 13 9.38 4.11 41.50
N LEU A 14 8.86 4.53 40.35
CA LEU A 14 9.13 3.84 39.08
C LEU A 14 10.63 3.96 38.75
N GLY A 15 11.34 2.84 38.70
CA GLY A 15 12.78 2.82 38.40
C GLY A 15 13.11 3.36 37.00
N ALA A 16 14.33 3.88 36.84
CA ALA A 16 14.83 4.38 35.56
C ALA A 16 14.85 3.28 34.48
N ARG A 17 14.42 3.61 33.27
CA ARG A 17 14.35 2.67 32.12
C ARG A 17 14.82 3.38 30.85
N ASP A 18 15.64 2.70 30.04
CA ASP A 18 16.35 3.27 28.86
C ASP A 18 15.47 3.70 27.67
N GLN A 19 14.15 3.80 27.82
CA GLN A 19 13.23 4.24 26.77
C GLN A 19 12.07 5.10 27.29
N VAL A 20 12.25 5.74 28.44
CA VAL A 20 11.24 6.63 29.00
C VAL A 20 11.54 8.07 28.59
N TYR A 21 10.54 8.71 27.99
CA TYR A 21 10.59 10.11 27.59
C TYR A 21 9.59 10.93 28.40
N VAL A 22 10.03 12.10 28.88
CA VAL A 22 9.14 13.12 29.45
C VAL A 22 8.83 14.13 28.35
N VAL A 23 7.54 14.34 28.10
CA VAL A 23 7.04 15.23 27.06
C VAL A 23 6.32 16.40 27.71
N GLY A 24 6.65 17.62 27.30
CA GLY A 24 5.96 18.83 27.77
C GLY A 24 6.27 20.05 26.91
N HIS A 25 5.68 21.17 27.28
CA HIS A 25 5.63 22.36 26.42
C HIS A 25 6.71 23.41 26.73
N SER A 26 7.28 23.35 27.94
CA SER A 26 8.32 24.28 28.39
C SER A 26 9.63 23.54 28.61
N PRO A 27 10.71 23.85 27.87
CA PRO A 27 12.02 23.25 28.10
C PRO A 27 12.47 23.34 29.56
N GLN A 28 12.20 24.49 30.21
CA GLN A 28 12.60 24.77 31.59
C GLN A 28 11.88 23.84 32.59
N GLU A 29 10.62 23.51 32.30
CA GLU A 29 9.82 22.67 33.19
C GLU A 29 10.02 21.18 32.96
N VAL A 30 10.34 20.76 31.74
CA VAL A 30 10.53 19.33 31.43
C VAL A 30 11.93 18.87 31.82
N VAL A 31 12.95 19.73 31.68
CA VAL A 31 14.33 19.45 32.10
C VAL A 31 14.43 19.15 33.59
N ARG A 32 13.60 19.77 34.45
CA ARG A 32 13.62 19.53 35.91
C ARG A 32 13.33 18.07 36.28
N TRP A 33 12.63 17.33 35.42
CA TRP A 33 12.23 15.95 35.65
C TRP A 33 13.24 14.92 35.12
N SER A 34 14.11 15.31 34.18
CA SER A 34 15.06 14.40 33.52
C SER A 34 15.99 13.68 34.51
N PRO A 35 16.65 14.37 35.47
CA PRO A 35 17.56 13.70 36.42
C PRO A 35 16.81 12.82 37.42
N LEU A 36 15.56 13.17 37.75
CA LEU A 36 14.75 12.48 38.75
C LEU A 36 14.14 11.18 38.22
N LEU A 37 13.91 11.10 36.91
CA LEU A 37 13.28 9.94 36.25
C LEU A 37 14.26 9.11 35.41
N GLY A 38 15.50 9.58 35.23
CA GLY A 38 16.46 8.96 34.29
C GLY A 38 15.94 8.93 32.85
N ALA A 39 15.18 9.95 32.46
CA ALA A 39 14.39 9.99 31.22
C ALA A 39 14.89 11.08 30.27
N SER A 40 14.84 10.80 28.97
CA SER A 40 15.14 11.79 27.92
C SER A 40 13.97 12.76 27.74
N VAL A 41 14.27 14.01 27.39
CA VAL A 41 13.26 15.09 27.31
C VAL A 41 12.92 15.41 25.87
N ILE A 42 11.62 15.43 25.56
CA ILE A 42 11.08 15.93 24.29
C ILE A 42 10.25 17.16 24.59
N VAL A 43 10.64 18.31 24.03
CA VAL A 43 9.83 19.53 24.10
C VAL A 43 8.97 19.59 22.86
N VAL A 44 7.65 19.68 23.04
CA VAL A 44 6.70 19.90 21.96
C VAL A 44 6.28 21.38 21.95
N PRO A 45 6.22 22.04 20.78
CA PRO A 45 5.68 23.39 20.71
C PRO A 45 4.23 23.39 21.19
N GLN A 46 3.83 24.42 21.93
CA GLN A 46 2.42 24.61 22.31
C GLN A 46 1.58 24.66 21.03
N ALA A 47 0.81 23.61 20.78
CA ALA A 47 -0.19 23.66 19.73
C ALA A 47 -1.24 24.70 20.13
N ASN A 48 -1.56 25.63 19.23
CA ASN A 48 -2.74 26.47 19.39
C ASN A 48 -3.94 25.54 19.60
N ALA A 49 -4.83 25.84 20.55
CA ALA A 49 -6.05 25.03 20.76
C ALA A 49 -6.85 24.87 19.45
N THR A 50 -6.82 25.90 18.60
CA THR A 50 -7.37 25.87 17.23
C THR A 50 -6.67 24.86 16.33
N LEU A 51 -5.34 24.69 16.45
CA LEU A 51 -4.58 23.68 15.70
C LEU A 51 -4.86 22.27 16.23
N ALA A 52 -4.98 22.10 17.55
CA ALA A 52 -5.37 20.82 18.14
C ALA A 52 -6.82 20.45 17.80
N GLU A 53 -7.72 21.42 17.65
CA GLU A 53 -9.08 21.23 17.14
C GLU A 53 -9.07 20.92 15.64
N LEU A 54 -8.33 21.64 14.81
CA LEU A 54 -8.18 21.31 13.38
C LEU A 54 -7.57 19.91 13.15
N LEU A 55 -6.59 19.51 13.96
CA LEU A 55 -6.02 18.16 13.92
C LEU A 55 -7.03 17.10 14.40
N ARG A 56 -7.88 17.41 15.38
CA ARG A 56 -8.93 16.50 15.87
C ARG A 56 -10.11 16.40 14.91
N ASP A 57 -10.54 17.52 14.33
CA ASP A 57 -11.63 17.57 13.34
C ASP A 57 -11.20 16.90 12.03
N GLY A 58 -9.91 17.01 11.66
CA GLY A 58 -9.28 16.23 10.60
C GLY A 58 -9.11 14.74 10.92
N THR A 59 -9.29 14.32 12.17
CA THR A 59 -9.35 12.89 12.58
C THR A 59 -10.77 12.36 12.71
N SER A 60 -11.77 13.08 12.19
CA SER A 60 -13.14 12.57 12.05
C SER A 60 -13.07 11.16 11.47
N GLN A 61 -13.72 10.22 12.14
CA GLN A 61 -13.68 8.77 11.91
C GLN A 61 -13.87 8.39 10.44
N THR A 62 -12.80 8.48 9.66
CA THR A 62 -12.73 7.86 8.35
C THR A 62 -12.55 6.38 8.62
N THR A 63 -13.45 5.57 8.07
CA THR A 63 -13.12 4.16 7.86
C THR A 63 -11.77 4.14 7.17
N ARG A 64 -10.73 3.66 7.88
CA ARG A 64 -9.38 3.54 7.35
C ARG A 64 -9.47 2.85 5.99
N ALA A 65 -8.98 3.49 4.93
CA ALA A 65 -8.94 2.88 3.61
C ALA A 65 -8.30 1.51 3.71
N ARG A 66 -8.76 0.56 2.91
CA ARG A 66 -8.08 -0.72 2.84
C ARG A 66 -6.86 -0.58 1.95
N VAL A 67 -5.69 -0.99 2.44
CA VAL A 67 -4.45 -1.00 1.66
C VAL A 67 -4.06 -2.44 1.35
N VAL A 68 -4.08 -2.79 0.07
CA VAL A 68 -3.75 -4.13 -0.42
C VAL A 68 -2.49 -4.11 -1.27
N LEU A 69 -1.49 -4.91 -0.89
CA LEU A 69 -0.30 -5.14 -1.68
C LEU A 69 -0.52 -6.32 -2.63
N ILE A 70 -0.28 -6.12 -3.92
CA ILE A 70 -0.32 -7.16 -4.94
C ILE A 70 1.08 -7.36 -5.52
N GLY A 71 1.60 -8.58 -5.37
CA GLY A 71 2.88 -9.01 -5.90
C GLY A 71 2.76 -10.22 -6.82
N GLY A 72 3.89 -10.61 -7.41
CA GLY A 72 4.04 -11.87 -8.13
C GLY A 72 5.21 -12.65 -7.57
N ALA A 73 5.05 -13.96 -7.38
CA ALA A 73 6.15 -14.82 -6.97
C ALA A 73 7.30 -14.85 -8.01
N THR A 74 6.96 -14.60 -9.28
CA THR A 74 7.89 -14.44 -10.39
C THR A 74 7.44 -13.30 -11.30
N GLY A 75 8.36 -12.75 -12.10
CA GLY A 75 8.03 -11.78 -13.15
C GLY A 75 7.05 -12.33 -14.19
N GLY A 76 6.27 -11.45 -14.82
CA GLY A 76 5.38 -11.80 -15.93
C GLY A 76 4.10 -12.56 -15.58
N LEU A 77 3.69 -12.58 -14.30
CA LEU A 77 2.41 -13.18 -13.89
C LEU A 77 1.19 -12.25 -14.03
N GLY A 78 1.45 -10.96 -14.28
CA GLY A 78 0.43 -9.92 -14.42
C GLY A 78 -0.02 -9.32 -13.09
N ALA A 79 0.90 -9.16 -12.12
CA ALA A 79 0.64 -8.50 -10.84
C ALA A 79 0.16 -7.05 -11.04
N SER A 80 0.90 -6.26 -11.82
CA SER A 80 0.54 -4.89 -12.21
C SER A 80 -0.83 -4.80 -12.90
N THR A 81 -1.09 -5.71 -13.84
CA THR A 81 -2.38 -5.77 -14.55
C THR A 81 -3.53 -6.10 -13.60
N LEU A 82 -3.30 -7.01 -12.64
CA LEU A 82 -4.30 -7.32 -11.62
C LEU A 82 -4.50 -6.15 -10.66
N ALA A 83 -3.44 -5.47 -10.23
CA ALA A 83 -3.51 -4.29 -9.37
C ALA A 83 -4.38 -3.19 -10.00
N ALA A 84 -4.10 -2.84 -11.26
CA ALA A 84 -4.93 -1.94 -12.05
C ALA A 84 -6.39 -2.44 -12.14
N GLY A 85 -6.58 -3.73 -12.45
CA GLY A 85 -7.91 -4.35 -12.54
C GLY A 85 -8.73 -4.30 -11.26
N VAL A 86 -8.08 -4.51 -10.10
CA VAL A 86 -8.71 -4.46 -8.79
C VAL A 86 -9.12 -3.03 -8.45
N ALA A 87 -8.26 -2.04 -8.71
CA ALA A 87 -8.58 -0.63 -8.51
C ALA A 87 -9.77 -0.19 -9.40
N GLY A 88 -9.74 -0.52 -10.70
CA GLY A 88 -10.85 -0.23 -11.61
C GLY A 88 -12.15 -0.97 -11.25
N ALA A 89 -12.05 -2.21 -10.77
CA ALA A 89 -13.22 -2.96 -10.29
C ALA A 89 -13.82 -2.34 -9.02
N ALA A 90 -13.02 -1.74 -8.15
CA ALA A 90 -13.50 -1.05 -6.96
C ALA A 90 -14.31 0.21 -7.32
N VAL A 91 -13.79 1.01 -8.27
CA VAL A 91 -14.52 2.16 -8.84
C VAL A 91 -15.85 1.73 -9.46
N GLN A 92 -15.85 0.66 -10.27
CA GLN A 92 -17.08 0.12 -10.85
C GLN A 92 -18.08 -0.40 -9.80
N MET A 93 -17.62 -0.68 -8.58
CA MET A 93 -18.45 -1.09 -7.44
C MET A 93 -18.86 0.08 -6.54
N GLY A 94 -18.47 1.32 -6.88
CA GLY A 94 -18.84 2.54 -6.16
C GLY A 94 -17.85 2.99 -5.08
N TRP A 95 -16.65 2.41 -5.02
CA TRP A 95 -15.60 2.79 -4.08
C TRP A 95 -14.60 3.74 -4.74
N SER A 96 -14.15 4.75 -4.02
CA SER A 96 -12.99 5.55 -4.43
C SER A 96 -11.72 4.69 -4.34
N SER A 97 -10.85 4.75 -5.36
CA SER A 97 -9.67 3.89 -5.40
C SER A 97 -8.45 4.54 -6.04
N ALA A 98 -7.29 4.21 -5.48
CA ALA A 98 -5.99 4.55 -6.03
C ALA A 98 -5.16 3.30 -6.30
N VAL A 99 -4.35 3.34 -7.35
CA VAL A 99 -3.30 2.35 -7.62
C VAL A 99 -1.92 3.01 -7.55
N VAL A 100 -0.98 2.36 -6.87
CA VAL A 100 0.36 2.90 -6.62
C VAL A 100 1.41 1.89 -7.09
N GLU A 101 2.23 2.27 -8.06
CA GLU A 101 3.42 1.53 -8.45
C GLU A 101 4.51 1.77 -7.41
N LEU A 102 4.83 0.83 -6.52
CA LEU A 102 5.82 1.10 -5.48
C LEU A 102 7.26 1.11 -6.01
N ASP A 103 7.50 0.35 -7.09
CA ASP A 103 8.79 0.20 -7.75
C ASP A 103 8.93 1.21 -8.91
N PRO A 104 9.65 2.32 -8.74
CA PRO A 104 9.87 3.29 -9.82
C PRO A 104 10.77 2.74 -10.94
N GLY A 105 11.40 1.57 -10.76
CA GLY A 105 12.13 0.84 -11.81
C GLY A 105 11.22 0.00 -12.71
N GLY A 106 9.90 0.04 -12.49
CA GLY A 106 8.91 -0.64 -13.31
C GLY A 106 8.70 -0.02 -14.69
N GLY A 107 7.70 -0.55 -15.41
CA GLY A 107 7.35 -0.11 -16.76
C GLY A 107 6.39 1.09 -16.81
N GLY A 108 5.96 1.61 -15.66
CA GLY A 108 4.96 2.67 -15.56
C GLY A 108 3.53 2.11 -15.55
N LEU A 109 2.86 2.16 -14.40
CA LEU A 109 1.43 1.82 -14.31
C LEU A 109 0.55 2.74 -15.16
N ASP A 110 0.98 3.97 -15.40
CA ASP A 110 0.29 4.90 -16.29
C ASP A 110 0.29 4.43 -17.73
N VAL A 111 1.37 3.81 -18.22
CA VAL A 111 1.40 3.21 -19.55
C VAL A 111 0.43 2.03 -19.65
N LEU A 112 0.35 1.20 -18.61
CA LEU A 112 -0.61 0.09 -18.54
C LEU A 112 -2.07 0.58 -18.54
N LEU A 113 -2.33 1.77 -18.01
CA LEU A 113 -3.65 2.38 -17.94
C LEU A 113 -4.00 3.25 -19.15
N GLY A 114 -3.06 3.54 -20.06
CA GLY A 114 -3.25 4.56 -21.11
C GLY A 114 -3.26 5.99 -20.58
N ALA A 115 -2.74 6.20 -19.37
CA ALA A 115 -2.75 7.45 -18.64
C ALA A 115 -1.44 8.24 -18.78
N GLU A 116 -0.48 7.78 -19.59
CA GLU A 116 0.86 8.36 -19.65
C GLU A 116 0.86 9.80 -20.17
N ARG A 117 -0.17 10.17 -20.96
CA ARG A 117 -0.37 11.53 -21.49
C ARG A 117 -1.19 12.43 -20.58
N LEU A 118 -1.82 11.90 -19.54
CA LEU A 118 -2.56 12.70 -18.57
C LEU A 118 -1.60 13.51 -17.71
N GLU A 119 -1.99 14.75 -17.44
CA GLU A 119 -1.28 15.62 -16.49
C GLU A 119 -1.46 15.12 -15.06
N GLY A 120 -0.50 15.46 -14.20
CA GLY A 120 -0.50 15.12 -12.78
C GLY A 120 0.87 14.66 -12.28
N TRP A 121 1.00 14.60 -10.96
CA TRP A 121 2.22 14.21 -10.26
C TRP A 121 2.46 12.71 -10.32
N ARG A 122 3.74 12.35 -10.47
CA ARG A 122 4.26 10.99 -10.48
C ARG A 122 5.40 10.89 -9.47
N TRP A 123 6.10 9.77 -9.42
CA TRP A 123 7.20 9.64 -8.47
C TRP A 123 8.28 10.73 -8.53
N PRO A 124 8.66 11.31 -9.69
CA PRO A 124 9.62 12.41 -9.71
C PRO A 124 9.16 13.62 -8.88
N GLU A 125 7.87 13.95 -8.90
CA GLU A 125 7.28 15.04 -8.10
C GLU A 125 7.06 14.62 -6.64
N LEU A 126 6.81 13.32 -6.39
CA LEU A 126 6.45 12.78 -5.08
C LEU A 126 7.63 12.21 -4.28
N ALA A 127 8.82 12.02 -4.88
CA ALA A 127 9.98 11.36 -4.25
C ALA A 127 10.48 12.08 -2.99
N SER A 128 10.18 13.37 -2.87
CA SER A 128 10.52 14.19 -1.71
C SER A 128 9.43 14.21 -0.63
N ALA A 129 8.27 13.56 -0.82
CA ALA A 129 7.14 13.58 0.09
C ALA A 129 7.54 13.16 1.53
N ARG A 130 6.98 13.86 2.51
CA ARG A 130 7.20 13.63 3.94
C ARG A 130 5.90 13.86 4.72
N GLY A 131 5.44 12.82 5.41
CA GLY A 131 4.22 12.88 6.20
C GLY A 131 2.96 12.84 5.35
N VAL A 132 1.82 12.74 6.03
CA VAL A 132 0.50 12.72 5.40
C VAL A 132 0.14 14.13 4.93
N VAL A 133 -0.27 14.26 3.66
CA VAL A 133 -0.74 15.51 3.07
C VAL A 133 -2.18 15.34 2.59
N SER A 134 -3.01 16.36 2.80
CA SER A 134 -4.39 16.38 2.29
C SER A 134 -4.45 17.02 0.90
N GLY A 135 -5.37 16.56 0.06
CA GLY A 135 -5.56 17.07 -1.30
C GLY A 135 -4.57 16.47 -2.30
N LEU A 136 -3.91 15.35 -1.94
CA LEU A 136 -3.00 14.69 -2.88
C LEU A 136 -3.76 14.20 -4.11
N THR A 137 -5.02 13.78 -3.92
CA THR A 137 -5.88 13.24 -4.98
C THR A 137 -6.11 14.23 -6.13
N ASP A 138 -6.17 15.53 -5.85
CA ASP A 138 -6.36 16.60 -6.85
C ASP A 138 -5.16 16.77 -7.80
N HIS A 139 -4.00 16.24 -7.44
CA HIS A 139 -2.77 16.38 -8.22
C HIS A 139 -2.40 15.14 -9.02
N LEU A 140 -3.13 14.03 -8.87
CA LEU A 140 -2.77 12.77 -9.52
C LEU A 140 -3.48 12.60 -10.87
N PRO A 141 -2.84 11.90 -11.82
CA PRO A 141 -3.52 11.41 -13.00
C PRO A 141 -4.71 10.50 -12.63
N VAL A 142 -5.85 10.74 -13.28
CA VAL A 142 -7.09 9.98 -13.07
C VAL A 142 -7.51 9.30 -14.37
N MET A 143 -7.56 7.97 -14.37
CA MET A 143 -8.07 7.18 -15.51
C MET A 143 -9.38 6.49 -15.11
N ASP A 144 -10.49 6.82 -15.75
CA ASP A 144 -11.82 6.30 -15.43
C ASP A 144 -12.14 6.31 -13.92
N SER A 145 -11.83 7.43 -13.25
CA SER A 145 -11.95 7.64 -11.78
C SER A 145 -11.00 6.82 -10.90
N VAL A 146 -10.01 6.13 -11.48
CA VAL A 146 -8.91 5.49 -10.74
C VAL A 146 -7.74 6.47 -10.64
N LEU A 147 -7.35 6.83 -9.43
CA LEU A 147 -6.14 7.62 -9.16
C LEU A 147 -4.89 6.77 -9.39
N CYS A 148 -3.86 7.33 -10.02
CA CYS A 148 -2.64 6.59 -10.35
C CYS A 148 -1.37 7.31 -9.88
N VAL A 149 -0.55 6.60 -9.11
CA VAL A 149 0.85 6.97 -8.84
C VAL A 149 1.74 5.99 -9.60
N SER A 150 2.56 6.49 -10.53
CA SER A 150 3.45 5.69 -11.37
C SER A 150 4.90 6.19 -11.37
N ALA A 151 5.82 5.38 -11.91
CA ALA A 151 7.25 5.70 -12.09
C ALA A 151 7.51 7.07 -12.73
N GLY A 152 6.66 7.48 -13.67
CA GLY A 152 6.83 8.70 -14.45
C GLY A 152 7.86 8.59 -15.57
N ARG A 153 8.11 9.72 -16.23
CA ARG A 153 8.88 9.78 -17.49
C ARG A 153 10.40 9.78 -17.27
N HIS A 154 10.83 10.14 -16.07
CA HIS A 154 12.23 10.28 -15.71
C HIS A 154 12.54 9.33 -14.55
N PRO A 155 13.65 8.57 -14.62
CA PRO A 155 14.07 7.74 -13.52
C PRO A 155 14.25 8.57 -12.25
N CYS A 156 13.73 8.08 -11.14
CA CYS A 156 13.93 8.69 -9.83
C CYS A 156 14.11 7.62 -8.75
N GLN A 157 14.82 7.98 -7.69
CA GLN A 157 14.93 7.14 -6.50
C GLN A 157 13.82 7.52 -5.52
N VAL A 158 13.02 6.55 -5.10
CA VAL A 158 11.94 6.74 -4.15
C VAL A 158 12.30 6.05 -2.83
N GLY A 159 12.48 6.83 -1.77
CA GLY A 159 12.79 6.30 -0.45
C GLY A 159 11.55 5.76 0.28
N ALA A 160 11.74 4.86 1.25
CA ALA A 160 10.67 4.26 2.03
C ALA A 160 9.71 5.29 2.66
N ARG A 161 10.25 6.41 3.16
CA ARG A 161 9.44 7.49 3.74
C ARG A 161 8.53 8.19 2.73
N ALA A 162 8.96 8.34 1.48
CA ALA A 162 8.11 8.91 0.43
C ALA A 162 6.98 7.94 0.07
N ARG A 163 7.28 6.64 -0.04
CA ARG A 163 6.26 5.60 -0.26
C ARG A 163 5.22 5.59 0.86
N SER A 164 5.66 5.54 2.12
CA SER A 164 4.74 5.53 3.27
C SER A 164 3.87 6.79 3.28
N SER A 165 4.46 7.97 3.08
CA SER A 165 3.75 9.26 3.07
C SER A 165 2.67 9.33 1.98
N VAL A 166 2.99 8.90 0.77
CA VAL A 166 2.03 8.87 -0.36
C VAL A 166 0.90 7.89 -0.09
N VAL A 167 1.23 6.67 0.37
CA VAL A 167 0.22 5.65 0.66
C VAL A 167 -0.70 6.07 1.81
N GLU A 168 -0.15 6.65 2.89
CA GLU A 168 -0.94 7.17 4.00
C GLU A 168 -1.86 8.33 3.59
N SER A 169 -1.38 9.23 2.72
CA SER A 169 -2.19 10.34 2.18
C SER A 169 -3.35 9.83 1.32
N LEU A 170 -3.08 8.88 0.43
CA LEU A 170 -4.12 8.23 -0.36
C LEU A 170 -5.11 7.44 0.50
N ALA A 171 -4.62 6.77 1.55
CA ALA A 171 -5.46 6.02 2.49
C ALA A 171 -6.32 6.92 3.39
N ALA A 172 -6.00 8.22 3.48
CA ALA A 172 -6.83 9.19 4.16
C ALA A 172 -7.97 9.75 3.28
N GLU A 173 -7.83 9.67 1.95
CA GLU A 173 -8.73 10.32 0.97
C GLU A 173 -9.49 9.33 0.07
N THR A 174 -9.26 8.02 0.21
CA THR A 174 -9.90 6.98 -0.63
C THR A 174 -10.41 5.81 0.20
N ASP A 175 -11.21 4.92 -0.40
CA ASP A 175 -11.71 3.70 0.25
C ASP A 175 -10.75 2.51 0.08
N LEU A 176 -10.04 2.44 -1.06
CA LEU A 176 -9.13 1.35 -1.41
C LEU A 176 -7.85 1.86 -2.10
N VAL A 177 -6.70 1.57 -1.49
CA VAL A 177 -5.37 1.76 -2.10
C VAL A 177 -4.79 0.40 -2.50
N VAL A 178 -4.57 0.21 -3.80
CA VAL A 178 -3.96 -1.00 -4.36
C VAL A 178 -2.50 -0.71 -4.68
N LEU A 179 -1.60 -1.40 -3.99
CA LEU A 179 -0.16 -1.25 -4.18
C LEU A 179 0.33 -2.34 -5.14
N ASP A 180 0.88 -1.93 -6.27
CA ASP A 180 1.70 -2.80 -7.11
C ASP A 180 3.11 -2.85 -6.52
N ARG A 181 3.52 -4.04 -6.09
CA ARG A 181 4.81 -4.26 -5.47
C ARG A 181 5.99 -4.03 -6.43
N GLY A 182 5.81 -4.31 -7.72
CA GLY A 182 6.94 -4.43 -8.64
C GLY A 182 7.98 -5.46 -8.17
N GLN A 183 9.27 -5.12 -8.26
CA GLN A 183 10.37 -6.01 -7.86
C GLN A 183 10.92 -5.74 -6.45
N LEU A 184 10.28 -4.85 -5.68
CA LEU A 184 10.78 -4.46 -4.36
C LEU A 184 10.93 -5.64 -3.40
N GLY A 185 12.00 -5.61 -2.60
CA GLY A 185 12.21 -6.47 -1.43
C GLY A 185 11.28 -6.11 -0.26
N ASP A 186 11.18 -6.98 0.75
CA ASP A 186 10.36 -6.72 1.95
C ASP A 186 10.95 -5.60 2.82
N ASP A 187 12.27 -5.50 2.84
CA ASP A 187 13.05 -4.44 3.48
C ASP A 187 12.75 -3.06 2.89
N GLU A 188 12.41 -2.98 1.61
CA GLU A 188 12.04 -1.73 0.92
C GLU A 188 10.60 -1.29 1.18
N LEU A 189 9.77 -2.18 1.73
CA LEU A 189 8.35 -1.94 2.07
C LEU A 189 8.15 -1.57 3.55
N VAL A 190 9.22 -1.49 4.33
CA VAL A 190 9.16 -1.13 5.75
C VAL A 190 8.48 0.23 5.93
N GLY A 191 7.47 0.27 6.81
CA GLY A 191 6.71 1.48 7.13
C GLY A 191 5.56 1.79 6.16
N VAL A 192 5.40 1.06 5.05
CA VAL A 192 4.22 1.18 4.20
C VAL A 192 3.04 0.50 4.91
N PRO A 193 1.90 1.19 5.14
CA PRO A 193 0.76 0.59 5.82
C PRO A 193 0.06 -0.40 4.89
N ILE A 194 0.27 -1.70 5.11
CA ILE A 194 -0.32 -2.77 4.30
C ILE A 194 -1.26 -3.58 5.19
N ASP A 195 -2.55 -3.64 4.85
CA ASP A 195 -3.54 -4.41 5.61
C ASP A 195 -3.65 -5.85 5.11
N CYS A 196 -3.31 -6.11 3.83
CA CYS A 196 -3.29 -7.45 3.27
C CYS A 196 -2.34 -7.58 2.07
N ARG A 197 -1.73 -8.76 1.94
CA ARG A 197 -0.75 -9.12 0.91
C ARG A 197 -1.27 -10.26 0.05
N TYR A 198 -1.30 -10.03 -1.25
CA TYR A 198 -1.75 -10.98 -2.25
C TYR A 198 -0.60 -11.27 -3.21
N ASP A 199 -0.22 -12.54 -3.33
CA ASP A 199 0.78 -12.94 -4.33
C ASP A 199 0.15 -13.78 -5.44
N ILE A 200 0.45 -13.39 -6.68
CA ILE A 200 0.13 -14.21 -7.84
C ILE A 200 1.21 -15.28 -7.99
N VAL A 201 0.79 -16.54 -8.13
CA VAL A 201 1.66 -17.70 -8.28
C VAL A 201 1.27 -18.49 -9.53
N SER A 202 2.26 -18.94 -10.31
CA SER A 202 2.02 -19.75 -11.51
C SER A 202 1.58 -21.18 -11.15
N ALA A 203 0.60 -21.73 -11.87
CA ALA A 203 0.18 -23.13 -11.73
C ALA A 203 1.14 -24.11 -12.43
N GLU A 204 2.43 -24.01 -12.13
CA GLU A 204 3.51 -24.87 -12.61
C GLU A 204 4.60 -25.01 -11.53
N LEU A 205 5.33 -26.12 -11.53
CA LEU A 205 6.19 -26.50 -10.40
C LEU A 205 7.24 -25.43 -10.08
N ARG A 206 7.91 -24.89 -11.11
CA ARG A 206 8.94 -23.86 -10.94
C ARG A 206 8.39 -22.59 -10.28
N GLY A 207 7.20 -22.15 -10.68
CA GLY A 207 6.56 -20.96 -10.12
C GLY A 207 6.12 -21.18 -8.67
N LEU A 208 5.63 -22.38 -8.35
CA LEU A 208 5.25 -22.75 -6.99
C LEU A 208 6.48 -22.83 -6.06
N LEU A 209 7.58 -23.43 -6.53
CA LEU A 209 8.83 -23.48 -5.77
C LEU A 209 9.44 -22.08 -5.58
N ALA A 210 9.36 -21.21 -6.59
CA ALA A 210 9.76 -19.81 -6.45
C ALA A 210 8.92 -19.08 -5.39
N ALA A 211 7.60 -19.34 -5.34
CA ALA A 211 6.74 -18.78 -4.31
C ALA A 211 7.13 -19.26 -2.91
N ARG A 212 7.42 -20.56 -2.71
CA ARG A 212 7.89 -21.10 -1.41
C ARG A 212 9.22 -20.51 -0.95
N ALA A 213 10.11 -20.17 -1.90
CA ALA A 213 11.43 -19.66 -1.59
C ALA A 213 11.39 -18.20 -1.10
N ARG A 214 10.29 -17.47 -1.32
CA ARG A 214 10.13 -16.10 -0.83
C ARG A 214 9.84 -16.14 0.67
N SER A 215 10.64 -15.43 1.46
CA SER A 215 10.45 -15.32 2.91
C SER A 215 9.21 -14.50 3.32
N ALA A 216 8.64 -13.73 2.39
CA ALA A 216 7.44 -12.93 2.62
C ALA A 216 6.19 -13.81 2.50
N GLU A 217 5.52 -14.10 3.62
CA GLU A 217 4.24 -14.79 3.58
C GLU A 217 3.15 -13.85 3.06
N ALA A 218 2.60 -14.16 1.88
CA ALA A 218 1.38 -13.54 1.41
C ALA A 218 0.19 -14.01 2.26
N ASP A 219 -0.71 -13.10 2.62
CA ASP A 219 -1.95 -13.46 3.32
C ASP A 219 -2.84 -14.34 2.46
N GLU A 220 -2.85 -14.10 1.14
CA GLU A 220 -3.66 -14.82 0.17
C GLU A 220 -2.85 -15.11 -1.10
N VAL A 221 -3.05 -16.29 -1.67
CA VAL A 221 -2.41 -16.69 -2.93
C VAL A 221 -3.43 -16.70 -4.06
N LEU A 222 -3.08 -16.08 -5.18
CA LEU A 222 -3.86 -16.07 -6.40
C LEU A 222 -3.20 -16.95 -7.46
N LEU A 223 -3.88 -18.00 -7.89
CA LEU A 223 -3.31 -18.97 -8.81
C LEU A 223 -3.47 -18.52 -10.26
N ARG A 224 -2.36 -18.24 -10.95
CA ARG A 224 -2.33 -17.94 -12.39
C ARG A 224 -2.36 -19.23 -13.21
N ARG A 225 -3.41 -19.40 -14.01
CA ARG A 225 -3.55 -20.51 -14.97
C ARG A 225 -3.52 -20.04 -16.43
N GLY A 226 -3.03 -20.88 -17.32
CA GLY A 226 -2.88 -20.57 -18.76
C GLY A 226 -2.16 -21.70 -19.52
N PRO A 227 -1.81 -21.49 -20.79
CA PRO A 227 -0.87 -22.34 -21.50
C PRO A 227 0.41 -22.57 -20.68
N GLY A 228 0.87 -23.81 -20.57
CA GLY A 228 2.02 -24.20 -19.74
C GLY A 228 1.77 -24.26 -18.22
N ARG A 229 0.72 -23.59 -17.70
CA ARG A 229 0.42 -23.45 -16.26
C ARG A 229 -0.80 -24.26 -15.88
N ARG A 230 -0.66 -25.59 -15.89
CA ARG A 230 -1.78 -26.55 -15.83
C ARG A 230 -1.74 -27.54 -14.66
N MET A 231 -0.83 -27.40 -13.70
CA MET A 231 -0.79 -28.29 -12.53
C MET A 231 -2.15 -28.37 -11.84
N SER A 232 -2.53 -29.57 -11.36
CA SER A 232 -3.81 -29.77 -10.69
C SER A 232 -3.90 -28.91 -9.43
N SER A 233 -5.12 -28.54 -9.01
CA SER A 233 -5.28 -27.77 -7.77
C SER A 233 -4.79 -28.55 -6.54
N HIS A 234 -4.90 -29.88 -6.55
CA HIS A 234 -4.38 -30.75 -5.51
C HIS A 234 -2.84 -30.63 -5.40
N ASP A 235 -2.12 -30.73 -6.52
CA ASP A 235 -0.66 -30.65 -6.51
C ASP A 235 -0.18 -29.23 -6.18
N VAL A 236 -0.91 -28.21 -6.63
CA VAL A 236 -0.65 -26.82 -6.26
C VAL A 236 -0.76 -26.64 -4.75
N ALA A 237 -1.84 -27.12 -4.13
CA ALA A 237 -2.04 -26.99 -2.69
C ALA A 237 -0.98 -27.77 -1.90
N ALA A 238 -0.65 -28.99 -2.34
CA ALA A 238 0.42 -29.79 -1.73
C ALA A 238 1.79 -29.10 -1.79
N VAL A 239 2.11 -28.43 -2.90
CA VAL A 239 3.38 -27.69 -3.00
C VAL A 239 3.33 -26.39 -2.21
N LEU A 240 2.22 -25.66 -2.16
CA LEU A 240 2.14 -24.40 -1.41
C LEU A 240 1.89 -24.57 0.09
N ASP A 241 1.50 -25.78 0.51
CA ASP A 241 1.00 -26.07 1.86
C ASP A 241 -0.25 -25.23 2.24
N ARG A 242 -1.04 -24.86 1.23
CA ARG A 242 -2.29 -24.10 1.37
C ARG A 242 -3.08 -24.05 0.07
N ASP A 243 -4.39 -23.84 0.19
CA ASP A 243 -5.24 -23.59 -0.97
C ASP A 243 -5.12 -22.13 -1.47
N PRO A 244 -4.99 -21.91 -2.79
CA PRO A 244 -5.13 -20.59 -3.37
C PRO A 244 -6.56 -20.04 -3.20
N LEU A 245 -6.67 -18.74 -2.88
CA LEU A 245 -7.95 -18.05 -2.69
C LEU A 245 -8.84 -18.08 -3.95
N LEU A 246 -8.23 -17.85 -5.11
CA LEU A 246 -8.91 -17.85 -6.41
C LEU A 246 -7.95 -18.11 -7.55
N THR A 247 -8.52 -18.37 -8.72
CA THR A 247 -7.77 -18.53 -9.97
C THR A 247 -7.88 -17.28 -10.83
N VAL A 248 -6.73 -16.77 -11.28
CA VAL A 248 -6.60 -15.77 -12.34
C VAL A 248 -6.29 -16.52 -13.63
N ARG A 249 -7.24 -16.55 -14.57
CA ARG A 249 -7.02 -17.15 -15.89
C ARG A 249 -6.28 -16.16 -16.78
N GLN A 250 -5.42 -16.68 -17.65
CA GLN A 250 -4.88 -15.90 -18.76
C GLN A 250 -6.01 -15.40 -19.66
N ASP A 251 -5.90 -14.13 -20.03
CA ASP A 251 -6.80 -13.46 -20.96
C ASP A 251 -5.93 -12.73 -21.99
N GLU A 252 -5.97 -13.18 -23.24
CA GLU A 252 -5.18 -12.61 -24.33
C GLU A 252 -5.60 -11.17 -24.66
N ARG A 253 -6.82 -10.78 -24.29
CA ARG A 253 -7.31 -9.41 -24.48
C ARG A 253 -6.55 -8.40 -23.62
N LEU A 254 -6.01 -8.83 -22.48
CA LEU A 254 -5.19 -7.98 -21.62
C LEU A 254 -3.83 -7.66 -22.24
N ALA A 255 -3.23 -8.64 -22.94
CA ALA A 255 -1.99 -8.39 -23.67
C ALA A 255 -2.22 -7.38 -24.80
N ARG A 256 -3.32 -7.54 -25.54
CA ARG A 256 -3.75 -6.59 -26.57
C ARG A 256 -4.03 -5.19 -26.01
N ALA A 257 -4.68 -5.11 -24.85
CA ALA A 257 -4.95 -3.83 -24.19
C ALA A 257 -3.64 -3.10 -23.85
N ALA A 258 -2.68 -3.82 -23.25
CA ALA A 258 -1.37 -3.26 -22.93
C ALA A 258 -0.61 -2.77 -24.19
N GLU A 259 -0.68 -3.51 -25.31
CA GLU A 259 -0.09 -3.08 -26.59
C GLU A 259 -0.75 -1.82 -27.16
N GLN A 260 -2.02 -1.59 -26.85
CA GLN A 260 -2.80 -0.45 -27.33
C GLN A 260 -2.78 0.75 -26.37
N GLY A 261 -2.19 0.60 -25.17
CA GLY A 261 -2.27 1.60 -24.12
C GLY A 261 -3.71 1.77 -23.62
N GLU A 262 -4.48 0.69 -23.53
CA GLU A 262 -5.86 0.68 -23.05
C GLU A 262 -5.92 0.07 -21.65
N ALA A 263 -6.65 0.72 -20.74
CA ALA A 263 -6.79 0.21 -19.39
C ALA A 263 -7.39 -1.21 -19.37
N PRO A 264 -6.97 -2.10 -18.44
CA PRO A 264 -7.38 -3.51 -18.45
C PRO A 264 -8.89 -3.73 -18.51
N TRP A 265 -9.68 -2.88 -17.86
CA TRP A 265 -11.14 -3.02 -17.80
C TRP A 265 -11.86 -2.73 -19.12
N VAL A 266 -11.21 -2.10 -20.09
CA VAL A 266 -11.78 -1.80 -21.42
C VAL A 266 -11.96 -3.09 -22.23
N LEU A 267 -10.92 -3.93 -22.30
CA LEU A 267 -10.91 -5.12 -23.16
C LEU A 267 -11.00 -6.46 -22.40
N ALA A 268 -10.79 -6.47 -21.08
CA ALA A 268 -10.79 -7.72 -20.32
C ALA A 268 -12.11 -8.50 -20.46
N SER A 269 -12.00 -9.83 -20.45
CA SER A 269 -13.16 -10.71 -20.39
C SER A 269 -13.96 -10.52 -19.10
N ARG A 270 -15.27 -10.81 -19.17
CA ARG A 270 -16.15 -10.82 -18.00
C ARG A 270 -15.65 -11.72 -16.87
N VAL A 271 -14.96 -12.82 -17.20
CA VAL A 271 -14.39 -13.75 -16.22
C VAL A 271 -13.27 -13.06 -15.44
N TRP A 272 -12.35 -12.39 -16.12
CA TRP A 272 -11.25 -11.68 -15.47
C TRP A 272 -11.77 -10.50 -14.63
N GLN A 273 -12.72 -9.73 -15.15
CA GLN A 273 -13.36 -8.64 -14.39
C GLN A 273 -14.09 -9.17 -13.14
N ALA A 274 -14.77 -10.33 -13.25
CA ALA A 274 -15.40 -10.96 -12.11
C ALA A 274 -14.38 -11.42 -11.05
N THR A 275 -13.20 -11.88 -11.48
CA THR A 275 -12.09 -12.18 -10.56
C THR A 275 -11.63 -10.92 -9.81
N CYS A 276 -11.45 -9.78 -10.50
CA CYS A 276 -11.07 -8.52 -9.86
C CYS A 276 -12.12 -8.08 -8.82
N ARG A 277 -13.41 -8.12 -9.17
CA ARG A 277 -14.51 -7.83 -8.23
C ARG A 277 -14.52 -8.75 -7.01
N ARG A 278 -14.15 -10.03 -7.18
CA ARG A 278 -14.01 -10.97 -6.04
C ARG A 278 -12.86 -10.62 -5.12
N VAL A 279 -11.73 -10.15 -5.66
CA VAL A 279 -10.62 -9.62 -4.85
C VAL A 279 -11.09 -8.40 -4.07
N VAL A 280 -11.73 -7.41 -4.72
CA VAL A 280 -12.29 -6.23 -4.04
C VAL A 280 -13.21 -6.63 -2.89
N LYS A 281 -14.19 -7.51 -3.13
CA LYS A 281 -15.09 -7.99 -2.07
C LYS A 281 -14.36 -8.63 -0.90
N LYS A 282 -13.32 -9.44 -1.15
CA LYS A 282 -12.53 -10.08 -0.09
C LYS A 282 -11.69 -9.09 0.70
N VAL A 283 -11.10 -8.11 0.02
CA VAL A 283 -10.31 -7.03 0.64
C VAL A 283 -11.21 -6.16 1.52
N MET A 284 -12.35 -5.73 1.00
CA MET A 284 -13.29 -4.86 1.71
C MET A 284 -14.06 -5.57 2.84
N SER A 285 -14.20 -6.90 2.80
CA SER A 285 -14.89 -7.66 3.86
C SER A 285 -14.05 -7.98 5.10
N ARG A 286 -12.75 -7.64 5.13
CA ARG A 286 -11.85 -7.89 6.28
C ARG A 286 -11.92 -6.80 7.36
N GLY A 287 -13.10 -6.22 7.58
CA GLY A 287 -13.36 -5.15 8.56
C GLY A 287 -14.00 -5.65 9.84
#